data_AF-X1AJI3-F1
#
_entry.id   AF-X1AJI3-F1
#
_cell.length_a   1.000
_cell.length_b   1.000
_cell.length_c   1.000
_cell.angle_alpha   90.00
_cell.angle_beta   90.00
_cell.angle_gamma   90.00
#
_symmetry.space_group_name_H-M   'P 1'
#
loop_
_entity.id
_entity.type
_entity.pdbx_description
1 polymer ?
#
loop_
_entity_poly.entity_id
_entity_poly.type
_entity_poly.pdbx_seq_one_letter_code
_entity_poly.pdbx_strand_id
1 'polypeptide(L)'
;LTNSGGSSVLFSDKVEEFNLTLAAFSDALKQKIQPYLISLVKIQNPLDMIGVAAEQQFYEITKAMLEDSDIDIVVPCLVIPPFLEMKSDEHYRGMIRAWNETKRLKPLVPFVFFGENFMDLREFAKKEEAPVFFTPTEAAYAIKVLLDRMKLKI
;
A
#
# COMPACT_ATOMS: atom_id res chain seq x y z
N LEU A 1 0.98 -4.56 0.28
CA LEU A 1 1.89 -4.51 1.45
C LEU A 1 1.10 -4.10 2.68
N THR A 2 1.53 -4.48 3.88
CA THR A 2 0.87 -4.10 5.14
C THR A 2 1.84 -4.02 6.31
N ASN A 3 1.48 -3.31 7.38
CA ASN A 3 2.11 -3.43 8.70
C ASN A 3 1.19 -4.13 9.73
N SER A 4 0.02 -4.59 9.27
CA SER A 4 -0.97 -5.30 10.06
C SER A 4 -1.60 -6.42 9.23
N GLY A 5 -1.38 -7.68 9.62
CA GLY A 5 -2.02 -8.83 8.96
C GLY A 5 -3.55 -8.75 8.97
N GLY A 6 -4.16 -8.15 10.00
CA GLY A 6 -5.61 -7.98 10.06
C GLY A 6 -6.17 -7.09 8.94
N SER A 7 -5.51 -5.96 8.65
CA SER A 7 -5.94 -5.06 7.58
C SER A 7 -5.76 -5.67 6.19
N SER A 8 -4.73 -6.53 5.99
CA SER A 8 -4.55 -7.22 4.71
C SER A 8 -5.54 -8.35 4.49
N VAL A 9 -5.98 -9.05 5.55
CA VAL A 9 -7.07 -10.04 5.45
C VAL A 9 -8.37 -9.35 5.05
N LEU A 10 -8.75 -8.27 5.75
CA LEU A 10 -9.97 -7.50 5.43
C LEU A 10 -9.99 -6.99 3.99
N PHE A 11 -8.83 -6.60 3.44
CA PHE A 11 -8.73 -6.20 2.05
C PHE A 11 -8.75 -7.41 1.10
N SER A 12 -8.02 -8.49 1.42
CA SER A 12 -8.00 -9.72 0.60
C SER A 12 -9.38 -10.34 0.43
N ASP A 13 -10.24 -10.29 1.45
CA ASP A 13 -11.63 -10.75 1.33
C ASP A 13 -12.41 -9.98 0.25
N LYS A 14 -12.05 -8.71 0.00
CA LYS A 14 -12.64 -7.88 -1.07
C LYS A 14 -12.00 -8.07 -2.43
N VAL A 15 -10.79 -8.61 -2.50
CA VAL A 15 -10.10 -8.91 -3.78
C VAL A 15 -10.90 -9.95 -4.57
N GLU A 16 -11.41 -10.98 -3.90
CA GLU A 16 -12.23 -12.03 -4.52
C GLU A 16 -13.54 -11.50 -5.10
N GLU A 17 -14.22 -10.59 -4.38
CA GLU A 17 -15.49 -9.97 -4.82
C GLU A 17 -15.37 -9.24 -6.17
N PHE A 18 -14.16 -8.80 -6.54
CA PHE A 18 -13.90 -8.04 -7.76
C PHE A 18 -13.10 -8.81 -8.82
N ASN A 19 -12.97 -10.13 -8.68
CA ASN A 19 -12.17 -10.99 -9.57
C ASN A 19 -10.72 -10.50 -9.73
N LEU A 20 -10.16 -9.93 -8.67
CA LEU A 20 -8.76 -9.54 -8.61
C LEU A 20 -7.93 -10.73 -8.14
N THR A 21 -6.63 -10.72 -8.45
CA THR A 21 -5.68 -11.74 -7.99
C THR A 21 -4.48 -11.08 -7.33
N LEU A 22 -3.95 -11.70 -6.29
CA LEU A 22 -2.71 -11.27 -5.68
C LEU A 22 -1.51 -11.69 -6.54
N ALA A 23 -0.69 -10.73 -6.95
CA ALA A 23 0.52 -10.99 -7.73
C ALA A 23 1.51 -11.89 -6.97
N ALA A 24 2.14 -12.84 -7.66
CA ALA A 24 3.26 -13.59 -7.10
C ALA A 24 4.51 -12.71 -7.12
N PHE A 25 5.31 -12.73 -6.05
CA PHE A 25 6.54 -11.97 -6.02
C PHE A 25 7.66 -12.68 -6.78
N SER A 26 8.26 -11.95 -7.72
CA SER A 26 9.48 -12.35 -8.41
C SER A 26 10.65 -12.51 -7.42
N ASP A 27 11.63 -13.35 -7.74
CA ASP A 27 12.82 -13.48 -6.91
C ASP A 27 13.66 -12.20 -6.89
N ALA A 28 13.64 -11.42 -7.98
CA ALA A 28 14.25 -10.11 -8.07
C ALA A 28 13.62 -9.13 -7.06
N LEU A 29 12.28 -9.09 -6.97
CA LEU A 29 11.59 -8.28 -5.98
C LEU A 29 11.95 -8.71 -4.56
N LYS A 30 11.91 -10.02 -4.27
CA LYS A 30 12.25 -10.56 -2.94
C LYS A 30 13.65 -10.13 -2.50
N GLN A 31 14.65 -10.27 -3.39
CA GLN A 31 16.03 -9.85 -3.12
C GLN A 31 16.14 -8.34 -2.89
N LYS A 32 15.41 -7.53 -3.67
CA LYS A 32 15.43 -6.06 -3.56
C LYS A 32 14.85 -5.57 -2.23
N ILE A 33 13.82 -6.22 -1.72
CA ILE A 33 13.13 -5.78 -0.50
C ILE A 33 13.69 -6.36 0.79
N GLN A 34 14.36 -7.51 0.72
CA GLN A 34 14.89 -8.23 1.88
C GLN A 34 15.76 -7.36 2.83
N PRO A 35 16.64 -6.45 2.36
CA PRO A 35 17.46 -5.62 3.25
C PRO A 35 16.67 -4.68 4.16
N TYR A 36 15.41 -4.38 3.82
CA TYR A 36 14.55 -3.46 4.58
C TYR A 36 13.62 -4.17 5.56
N LEU A 37 13.63 -5.51 5.56
CA LEU A 37 12.73 -6.34 6.34
C LEU A 37 13.49 -7.08 7.45
N ILE A 38 12.85 -7.21 8.61
CA ILE A 38 13.39 -8.04 9.70
C ILE A 38 13.21 -9.53 9.40
N SER A 39 14.01 -10.39 10.02
CA SER A 39 13.99 -11.84 9.80
C SER A 39 12.65 -12.53 10.13
N LEU A 40 11.79 -11.88 10.91
CA LEU A 40 10.44 -12.37 11.23
C LEU A 40 9.45 -12.21 10.08
N VAL A 41 9.74 -11.35 9.10
CA VAL A 41 8.84 -11.08 7.98
C VAL A 41 8.92 -12.22 6.97
N LYS A 42 7.76 -12.81 6.66
CA LYS A 42 7.63 -13.76 5.56
C LYS A 42 7.44 -12.99 4.25
N ILE A 43 8.38 -13.12 3.33
CA ILE A 43 8.35 -12.42 2.03
C ILE A 43 7.41 -13.17 1.07
N GLN A 44 6.12 -12.85 1.15
CA GLN A 44 5.05 -13.36 0.28
C GLN A 44 3.98 -12.28 0.08
N ASN A 45 3.00 -12.50 -0.80
CA ASN A 45 1.86 -11.60 -0.98
C ASN A 45 0.61 -12.14 -0.27
N PRO A 46 -0.05 -11.39 0.65
CA PRO A 46 0.29 -10.07 1.15
C PRO A 46 1.60 -10.02 1.94
N LEU A 47 2.40 -8.96 1.72
CA LEU A 47 3.62 -8.71 2.47
C LEU A 47 3.29 -8.02 3.79
N ASP A 48 3.33 -8.76 4.90
CA ASP A 48 3.18 -8.22 6.25
C ASP A 48 4.54 -7.86 6.84
N MET A 49 4.82 -6.56 6.87
CA MET A 49 6.06 -5.97 7.39
C MET A 49 6.06 -5.85 8.91
N ILE A 50 4.97 -6.26 9.59
CA ILE A 50 4.76 -6.18 11.03
C ILE A 50 4.63 -4.71 11.50
N GLY A 51 4.00 -4.50 12.66
CA GLY A 51 3.70 -3.15 13.20
C GLY A 51 4.91 -2.29 13.55
N VAL A 52 6.14 -2.77 13.34
CA VAL A 52 7.39 -2.01 13.52
C VAL A 52 7.88 -1.31 12.25
N ALA A 53 7.24 -1.57 11.11
CA ALA A 53 7.61 -0.97 9.83
C ALA A 53 7.31 0.53 9.84
N ALA A 54 8.35 1.36 9.68
CA ALA A 54 8.26 2.81 9.70
C ALA A 54 8.24 3.39 8.27
N GLU A 55 8.33 4.72 8.17
CA GLU A 55 8.35 5.46 6.90
C GLU A 55 9.33 4.88 5.87
N GLN A 56 10.54 4.50 6.28
CA GLN A 56 11.56 3.98 5.37
C GLN A 56 11.14 2.66 4.72
N GLN A 57 10.55 1.75 5.48
CA GLN A 57 10.04 0.49 4.94
C GLN A 57 8.91 0.75 3.95
N PHE A 58 7.94 1.59 4.31
CA PHE A 58 6.86 1.93 3.40
C PHE A 58 7.37 2.60 2.11
N TYR A 59 8.39 3.44 2.18
CA TYR A 59 9.02 4.03 1.00
C TYR A 59 9.71 2.97 0.12
N GLU A 60 10.66 2.20 0.65
CA GLU A 60 11.48 1.28 -0.14
C GLU A 60 10.66 0.13 -0.75
N ILE A 61 9.74 -0.42 0.06
CA ILE A 61 8.88 -1.51 -0.39
C ILE A 61 7.88 -1.03 -1.43
N THR A 62 7.25 0.14 -1.22
CA THR A 62 6.32 0.70 -2.21
C THR A 62 7.04 0.99 -3.52
N LYS A 63 8.22 1.60 -3.47
CA LYS A 63 9.03 1.89 -4.66
C LYS A 63 9.38 0.63 -5.43
N ALA A 64 9.87 -0.40 -4.73
CA ALA A 64 10.20 -1.68 -5.34
C ALA A 64 8.98 -2.35 -6.02
N MET A 65 7.81 -2.33 -5.37
CA MET A 65 6.58 -2.89 -5.95
C MET A 65 6.06 -2.08 -7.14
N LEU A 66 6.17 -0.75 -7.11
CA LEU A 66 5.78 0.11 -8.24
C LEU A 66 6.64 -0.16 -9.48
N GLU A 67 7.93 -0.48 -9.30
CA GLU A 67 8.89 -0.75 -10.37
C GLU A 67 8.86 -2.20 -10.90
N ASP A 68 8.26 -3.15 -10.17
CA ASP A 68 8.24 -4.57 -10.55
C ASP A 68 7.20 -4.87 -11.65
N SER A 69 7.61 -5.43 -12.78
CA SER A 69 6.72 -5.66 -13.94
C SER A 69 5.55 -6.60 -13.70
N ASP A 70 5.61 -7.46 -12.69
CA ASP A 70 4.58 -8.47 -12.38
C ASP A 70 3.48 -7.92 -11.46
N ILE A 71 3.61 -6.66 -11.01
CA ILE A 71 2.63 -5.97 -10.15
C ILE A 71 1.94 -4.85 -10.93
N ASP A 72 0.62 -4.92 -11.08
CA ASP A 72 -0.17 -3.90 -11.77
C ASP A 72 -0.60 -2.74 -10.86
N ILE A 73 -0.99 -3.05 -9.62
CA ILE A 73 -1.54 -2.10 -8.65
C ILE A 73 -0.90 -2.38 -7.28
N VAL A 74 -0.46 -1.31 -6.61
CA VAL A 74 0.09 -1.41 -5.25
C VAL A 74 -0.96 -0.99 -4.24
N VAL A 75 -1.29 -1.88 -3.31
CA VAL A 75 -2.25 -1.63 -2.23
C VAL A 75 -1.53 -1.72 -0.89
N PRO A 76 -1.17 -0.57 -0.30
CA PRO A 76 -0.77 -0.50 1.09
C PRO A 76 -2.01 -0.57 2.00
N CYS A 77 -2.06 -1.60 2.85
CA CYS A 77 -3.02 -1.69 3.94
C CYS A 77 -2.29 -1.30 5.23
N LEU A 78 -2.76 -0.28 5.94
CA LEU A 78 -2.00 0.35 7.02
C LEU A 78 -2.88 0.51 8.25
N VAL A 79 -2.32 0.20 9.42
CA VAL A 79 -2.81 0.69 10.71
C VAL A 79 -1.74 1.61 11.29
N ILE A 80 -2.11 2.81 11.71
CA ILE A 80 -1.16 3.74 12.34
C ILE A 80 -0.92 3.29 13.79
N PRO A 81 0.29 2.81 14.14
CA PRO A 81 0.56 2.33 15.49
C PRO A 81 0.72 3.50 16.47
N PRO A 82 0.17 3.42 17.69
CA PRO A 82 0.29 4.49 18.69
C PRO A 82 1.57 4.39 19.54
N PHE A 83 2.64 3.80 18.99
CA PHE A 83 3.87 3.49 19.71
C PHE A 83 5.11 3.79 18.86
N LEU A 84 6.31 3.61 19.44
CA LEU A 84 7.60 3.84 18.75
C LEU A 84 7.78 5.27 18.20
N GLU A 85 7.12 6.25 18.81
CA GLU A 85 7.17 7.67 18.40
C GLU A 85 6.71 7.91 16.94
N MET A 86 5.99 6.95 16.36
CA MET A 86 5.50 7.02 14.99
C MET A 86 4.49 8.15 14.85
N LYS A 87 4.63 8.94 13.78
CA LYS A 87 3.69 10.01 13.44
C LYS A 87 2.49 9.47 12.67
N SER A 88 1.38 10.18 12.77
CA SER A 88 0.09 9.78 12.18
C SER A 88 0.11 9.67 10.65
N ASP A 89 1.09 10.26 9.98
CA ASP A 89 1.18 10.34 8.53
C ASP A 89 2.51 9.81 7.95
N GLU A 90 3.46 9.37 8.77
CA GLU A 90 4.81 9.00 8.29
C GLU A 90 4.82 7.83 7.29
N HIS A 91 4.03 6.80 7.55
CA HIS A 91 3.90 5.65 6.65
C HIS A 91 3.37 6.13 5.29
N TYR A 92 2.34 6.99 5.32
CA TYR A 92 1.73 7.57 4.13
C TYR A 92 2.69 8.48 3.38
N ARG A 93 3.48 9.30 4.07
CA ARG A 93 4.57 10.09 3.46
C ARG A 93 5.56 9.21 2.71
N GLY A 94 6.00 8.10 3.30
CA GLY A 94 6.92 7.17 2.65
C GLY A 94 6.35 6.61 1.34
N MET A 95 5.08 6.18 1.36
CA MET A 95 4.38 5.66 0.19
C MET A 95 4.23 6.70 -0.93
N ILE A 96 3.76 7.91 -0.58
CA ILE A 96 3.55 8.98 -1.55
C ILE A 96 4.88 9.49 -2.12
N ARG A 97 5.93 9.56 -1.30
CA ARG A 97 7.27 9.86 -1.78
C ARG A 97 7.73 8.86 -2.84
N ALA A 98 7.61 7.56 -2.57
CA ALA A 98 7.95 6.51 -3.54
C ALA A 98 7.13 6.63 -4.82
N TRP A 99 5.83 6.92 -4.70
CA TRP A 99 4.93 7.09 -5.83
C TRP A 99 5.30 8.30 -6.69
N ASN A 100 5.60 9.44 -6.07
CA ASN A 100 6.02 10.65 -6.77
C ASN A 100 7.39 10.48 -7.46
N GLU A 101 8.38 9.88 -6.79
CA GLU A 101 9.71 9.64 -7.36
C GLU A 101 9.68 8.69 -8.56
N THR A 102 8.80 7.70 -8.53
CA THR A 102 8.54 6.80 -9.66
C THR A 102 7.64 7.45 -10.72
N LYS A 103 7.40 8.76 -10.67
CA LYS A 103 6.50 9.49 -11.61
C LYS A 103 5.11 8.85 -11.70
N ARG A 104 4.65 8.26 -10.60
CA ARG A 104 3.36 7.58 -10.47
C ARG A 104 3.14 6.51 -11.55
N LEU A 105 4.17 5.69 -11.81
CA LEU A 105 4.19 4.61 -12.82
C LEU A 105 2.91 3.76 -12.83
N LYS A 106 2.37 3.45 -11.65
CA LYS A 106 1.21 2.56 -11.45
C LYS A 106 0.27 3.11 -10.40
N PRO A 107 -1.01 2.71 -10.39
CA PRO A 107 -1.94 3.10 -9.35
C PRO A 107 -1.47 2.66 -7.96
N LEU A 108 -1.49 3.61 -7.02
CA LEU A 108 -1.31 3.37 -5.60
C LEU A 108 -2.67 3.56 -4.91
N VAL A 109 -3.10 2.59 -4.11
CA VAL A 109 -4.40 2.61 -3.42
C VAL A 109 -4.17 2.44 -1.91
N PRO A 110 -3.79 3.51 -1.19
CA PRO A 110 -3.54 3.44 0.25
C PRO A 110 -4.84 3.27 1.02
N PHE A 111 -4.97 2.14 1.72
CA PHE A 111 -6.02 1.87 2.68
C PHE A 111 -5.45 2.08 4.10
N VAL A 112 -5.84 3.17 4.76
CA VAL A 112 -5.42 3.51 6.12
C VAL A 112 -6.59 3.24 7.06
N PHE A 113 -6.55 2.12 7.77
CA PHE A 113 -7.60 1.73 8.70
C PHE A 113 -7.63 2.68 9.90
N PHE A 114 -8.82 3.20 10.23
CA PHE A 114 -9.02 4.29 11.20
C PHE A 114 -8.26 5.59 10.86
N GLY A 115 -7.81 5.72 9.61
CA GLY A 115 -7.05 6.85 9.09
C GLY A 115 -7.84 8.17 9.11
N GLU A 116 -9.17 8.08 9.10
CA GLU A 116 -10.07 9.21 8.94
C GLU A 116 -9.98 10.22 10.08
N ASN A 117 -9.47 9.81 11.25
CA ASN A 117 -9.35 10.67 12.42
C ASN A 117 -8.03 11.47 12.46
N PHE A 118 -7.07 11.17 11.57
CA PHE A 118 -5.76 11.81 11.56
C PHE A 118 -5.72 13.01 10.61
N MET A 119 -5.71 14.22 11.17
CA MET A 119 -5.73 15.47 10.38
C MET A 119 -4.49 15.62 9.51
N ASP A 120 -3.30 15.37 10.06
CA ASP A 120 -2.02 15.51 9.33
C ASP A 120 -2.00 14.65 8.06
N LEU A 121 -2.50 13.42 8.16
CA LEU A 121 -2.59 12.51 7.03
C LEU A 121 -3.52 13.03 5.94
N ARG A 122 -4.68 13.59 6.29
CA ARG A 122 -5.62 14.16 5.31
C ARG A 122 -5.08 15.44 4.66
N GLU A 123 -4.45 16.31 5.45
CA GLU A 123 -3.82 17.53 4.96
C GLU A 123 -2.68 17.21 3.99
N PHE A 124 -1.85 16.22 4.34
CA PHE A 124 -0.78 15.75 3.48
C PHE A 124 -1.32 15.10 2.19
N ALA A 125 -2.33 14.22 2.27
CA ALA A 125 -2.97 13.63 1.09
C ALA A 125 -3.55 14.70 0.15
N LYS A 126 -4.21 15.72 0.70
CA LYS A 126 -4.73 16.85 -0.07
C LYS A 126 -3.63 17.66 -0.73
N LYS A 127 -2.55 17.97 0.00
CA LYS A 127 -1.39 18.72 -0.50
C LYS A 127 -0.71 18.00 -1.67
N GLU A 128 -0.58 16.67 -1.58
CA GLU A 128 0.09 15.84 -2.59
C GLU A 128 -0.83 15.41 -3.73
N GLU A 129 -2.11 15.80 -3.72
CA GLU A 129 -3.13 15.34 -4.67
C GLU A 129 -3.10 13.80 -4.79
N ALA A 130 -3.05 13.13 -3.64
CA ALA A 130 -2.89 11.69 -3.53
C ALA A 130 -4.16 11.03 -2.95
N PRO A 131 -4.53 9.83 -3.44
CA PRO A 131 -5.69 9.13 -2.93
C PRO A 131 -5.42 8.56 -1.53
N VAL A 132 -6.47 8.45 -0.74
CA VAL A 132 -6.47 7.74 0.54
C VAL A 132 -7.86 7.20 0.82
N PHE A 133 -7.92 5.96 1.30
CA PHE A 133 -9.15 5.23 1.60
C PHE A 133 -9.14 4.76 3.04
N PHE A 134 -10.30 4.71 3.68
CA PHE A 134 -10.42 4.42 5.12
C PHE A 134 -11.13 3.10 5.42
N THR A 135 -11.71 2.48 4.39
CA THR A 135 -12.33 1.16 4.48
C THR A 135 -11.81 0.22 3.38
N PRO A 136 -11.82 -1.11 3.62
CA PRO A 136 -11.41 -2.08 2.60
C PRO A 136 -12.33 -2.03 1.37
N THR A 137 -13.63 -1.79 1.57
CA THR A 137 -14.62 -1.68 0.50
C THR A 137 -14.34 -0.50 -0.42
N GLU A 138 -14.03 0.68 0.14
CA GLU A 138 -13.68 1.86 -0.68
C GLU A 138 -12.43 1.63 -1.52
N ALA A 139 -11.37 1.08 -0.92
CA ALA A 139 -10.13 0.78 -1.61
C ALA A 139 -10.33 -0.22 -2.75
N ALA A 140 -11.06 -1.31 -2.49
CA ALA A 140 -11.35 -2.33 -3.49
C ALA A 140 -12.28 -1.81 -4.61
N TYR A 141 -13.27 -0.99 -4.26
CA TYR A 141 -14.15 -0.33 -5.24
C TYR A 141 -13.36 0.65 -6.13
N ALA A 142 -12.41 1.40 -5.57
CA ALA A 142 -11.54 2.28 -6.36
C ALA A 142 -10.75 1.49 -7.42
N ILE A 143 -10.23 0.32 -7.08
CA ILE A 143 -9.55 -0.57 -8.04
C ILE A 143 -10.51 -1.02 -9.13
N LYS A 144 -11.72 -1.46 -8.77
CA LYS A 144 -12.75 -1.82 -9.76
C LYS A 144 -12.99 -0.67 -10.75
N VAL A 145 -13.18 0.55 -10.25
CA VAL A 145 -13.41 1.73 -11.10
C VAL A 145 -12.21 1.98 -12.03
N LEU A 146 -10.97 1.84 -11.55
CA LEU A 146 -9.77 1.96 -12.39
C LEU A 146 -9.76 0.92 -13.52
N LEU A 147 -10.08 -0.34 -13.21
CA LEU A 147 -10.13 -1.41 -14.21
C LEU A 147 -11.26 -1.21 -15.22
N ASP A 148 -12.43 -0.79 -14.76
CA ASP A 148 -13.56 -0.51 -15.64
C ASP A 148 -13.24 0.66 -16.58
N ARG A 149 -12.57 1.72 -16.08
CA ARG A 149 -12.08 2.83 -16.92
C ARG A 149 -11.03 2.37 -17.93
N MET A 150 -10.14 1.46 -17.57
CA MET A 150 -9.15 0.92 -18.53
C MET A 150 -9.81 0.15 -19.68
N LYS A 151 -10.96 -0.50 -19.44
CA LYS A 151 -11.74 -1.19 -20.48
C LYS A 151 -12.52 -0.22 -21.38
N LEU A 152 -12.93 0.92 -20.82
CA LEU A 152 -13.52 2.02 -21.58
C LEU A 152 -12.41 2.65 -22.44
N LYS A 153 -12.18 2.10 -23.63
CA LYS A 153 -11.32 2.71 -24.66
C LYS A 153 -11.99 4.02 -25.12
N ILE A 154 -11.74 5.12 -24.41
CA ILE A 154 -12.09 6.48 -24.83
C ILE A 154 -10.98 7.00 -25.74
#